data_AF-A0A836YW66-F1
#
_entry.id   AF-A0A836YW66-F1
#
_cell.length_a   1.000
_cell.length_b   1.000
_cell.length_c   1.000
_cell.angle_alpha   90.00
_cell.angle_beta   90.00
_cell.angle_gamma   90.00
#
_symmetry.space_group_name_H-M   'P 1'
#
loop_
_entity.id
_entity.type
_entity.pdbx_description
1 polymer ?
#
loop_
_entity_poly.entity_id
_entity_poly.type
_entity_poly.pdbx_seq_one_letter_code
_entity_poly.pdbx_strand_id
1 'polypeptide(L)' 'MYNFLMNIIWIDSVLIIIAVLMQPAKTNNDAMSSLTGGADDLFANSKPRGFEAFMQKVTVVLLIIFFASALGLVWLSSH' A
#
# COMPACT_ATOMS: atom_id res chain seq x y z
N MET A 1 -10.71 -12.60 22.62
CA MET A 1 -9.84 -12.60 21.43
C MET A 1 -10.48 -11.85 20.26
N TYR A 2 -11.71 -12.19 19.88
CA TYR A 2 -12.42 -11.58 18.75
C TYR A 2 -12.49 -10.04 18.79
N ASN A 3 -12.94 -9.45 19.92
CA ASN A 3 -13.01 -7.98 20.07
C ASN A 3 -11.64 -7.27 19.95
N PHE A 4 -10.55 -7.96 20.30
CA PHE A 4 -9.20 -7.40 20.18
C PHE A 4 -8.76 -7.32 18.71
N LEU A 5 -8.95 -8.40 17.95
CA LEU A 5 -8.70 -8.43 16.50
C LEU A 5 -9.59 -7.44 15.73
N MET A 6 -10.87 -7.36 16.11
CA MET A 6 -11.83 -6.40 15.55
C MET A 6 -11.33 -4.97 15.73
N ASN A 7 -10.92 -4.59 16.95
CA ASN A 7 -10.44 -3.24 17.23
C ASN A 7 -9.15 -2.90 16.46
N ILE A 8 -8.23 -3.85 16.31
CA ILE A 8 -7.00 -3.67 15.52
C ILE A 8 -7.35 -3.38 14.05
N ILE A 9 -8.24 -4.17 13.44
CA ILE A 9 -8.65 -3.98 12.04
C ILE A 9 -9.28 -2.59 11.84
N TRP A 10 -10.12 -2.14 12.76
CA TRP A 10 -10.74 -0.82 12.67
C TRP A 10 -9.70 0.30 12.65
N ILE A 11 -8.73 0.23 13.56
CA ILE A 11 -7.66 1.23 13.64
C ILE A 11 -6.76 1.17 12.39
N ASP A 12 -6.37 -0.04 11.98
CA ASP A 12 -5.49 -0.25 10.84
C ASP A 12 -6.13 0.22 9.52
N SER A 13 -7.44 0.00 9.37
CA SER A 13 -8.22 0.51 8.23
C SER A 13 -8.17 2.03 8.12
N VAL A 14 -8.33 2.73 9.24
CA VAL A 14 -8.26 4.21 9.27
C VAL A 14 -6.84 4.68 8.93
N LEU A 15 -5.82 4.02 9.47
CA LEU A 15 -4.42 4.34 9.18
C LEU A 15 -4.09 4.13 7.69
N ILE A 16 -4.57 3.06 7.08
CA ILE A 16 -4.37 2.79 5.64
C ILE A 16 -5.05 3.87 4.79
N ILE A 17 -6.27 4.30 5.13
CA ILE A 17 -6.95 5.38 4.40
C ILE A 17 -6.10 6.65 4.43
N ILE A 18 -5.62 7.06 5.60
CA ILE A 18 -4.76 8.24 5.74
C ILE A 18 -3.47 8.07 4.95
N ALA A 19 -2.82 6.90 5.07
CA ALA A 19 -1.57 6.61 4.37
C ALA A 19 -1.73 6.66 2.84
N VAL A 20 -2.82 6.11 2.30
CA VAL A 20 -3.12 6.11 0.86
C VAL A 20 -3.46 7.51 0.36
N LEU A 21 -4.24 8.28 1.11
CA LEU A 21 -4.57 9.67 0.73
C LEU A 21 -3.34 10.58 0.69
N MET A 22 -2.35 10.32 1.55
CA MET A 22 -1.08 11.03 1.54
C MET A 22 -0.08 10.51 0.50
N GLN A 23 -0.35 9.38 -0.16
CA GLN A 23 0.48 8.95 -1.29
C GLN A 23 0.21 9.89 -2.47
N PRO A 24 1.26 10.50 -3.06
CA PRO A 24 1.08 11.30 -4.26
C PRO A 24 0.46 10.43 -5.36
N ALA A 25 -0.63 10.90 -5.96
CA ALA A 25 -1.29 10.20 -7.05
C ALA A 25 -0.33 10.09 -8.24
N LYS A 26 0.28 8.93 -8.43
CA LYS A 26 1.07 8.58 -9.63
C LYS A 26 0.13 8.40 -10.83
N THR A 27 -0.50 9.49 -11.24
CA THR A 27 -1.45 9.49 -12.35
C THR A 27 -0.76 10.16 -13.55
N ASN A 28 -0.46 9.32 -14.55
CA ASN A 28 -0.34 9.65 -15.97
C ASN A 28 1.03 9.99 -16.60
N ASN A 29 2.09 9.19 -16.41
CA ASN A 29 3.16 9.21 -17.44
C ASN A 29 3.97 7.91 -17.62
N ASP A 30 4.00 7.00 -16.64
CA ASP A 30 4.85 5.78 -16.73
C ASP A 30 4.24 4.66 -17.57
N ALA A 31 2.91 4.57 -17.63
CA ALA A 31 2.22 3.49 -18.36
C ALA A 31 2.26 3.67 -19.89
N MET A 32 2.33 4.92 -20.38
CA MET A 32 2.37 5.21 -21.82
C MET A 32 3.80 5.22 -22.36
N SER A 33 4.78 5.59 -21.53
CA SER A 33 6.21 5.59 -21.87
C SER A 33 6.82 4.18 -21.94
N SER A 34 6.27 3.22 -21.17
CA SER A 34 6.69 1.81 -21.22
C SER A 34 6.11 1.00 -22.39
N LEU A 35 4.99 1.45 -22.99
CA LEU A 35 4.36 0.80 -24.15
C LEU A 35 4.97 1.25 -25.50
N THR A 36 5.67 2.40 -25.54
CA THR A 36 6.17 3.02 -26.79
C THR A 36 7.63 2.73 -27.12
N GLY A 37 8.34 1.91 -26.32
CA GLY A 37 9.71 1.49 -26.60
C GLY A 37 10.80 2.44 -26.07
N GLY A 38 10.68 2.87 -24.81
CA GLY A 38 11.59 3.78 -24.12
C GLY A 38 13.00 3.24 -23.86
N ALA A 39 13.84 3.15 -24.90
CA ALA A 39 15.28 2.91 -24.75
C ALA A 39 15.99 4.02 -23.91
N ASP A 40 15.40 5.22 -23.85
CA ASP A 40 15.85 6.33 -23.00
C ASP A 40 15.28 6.29 -21.56
N ASP A 41 14.23 5.51 -21.31
CA ASP A 41 13.54 5.49 -20.01
C ASP A 41 14.23 4.56 -18.99
N LEU A 42 15.03 3.60 -19.47
CA LEU A 42 15.88 2.72 -18.63
C LEU A 42 16.97 3.48 -17.86
N PHE A 43 17.32 4.70 -18.29
CA PHE A 43 18.30 5.57 -17.61
C PHE A 43 17.68 6.86 -17.04
N ALA A 44 16.44 7.20 -17.40
CA ALA A 44 15.73 8.39 -16.92
C ALA A 44 14.94 8.17 -15.61
N ASN A 45 14.81 6.92 -15.15
CA ASN A 45 14.18 6.58 -13.88
C ASN A 45 15.00 7.12 -12.68
N SER A 46 14.78 8.39 -12.35
CA SER A 46 15.13 8.96 -11.06
C SER A 46 14.37 8.17 -9.99
N LYS A 47 15.08 7.20 -9.39
CA LYS A 47 14.68 6.41 -8.22
C LYS A 47 13.77 7.26 -7.33
N PRO A 48 12.56 6.79 -6.94
CA PRO A 48 11.73 7.55 -6.00
C PRO A 48 12.56 7.81 -4.74
N ARG A 49 12.91 9.07 -4.48
CA ARG A 49 13.85 9.46 -3.42
C ARG A 49 13.09 9.97 -2.21
N GLY A 50 13.48 9.44 -1.04
CA GLY A 50 13.08 9.93 0.27
C GLY A 50 11.65 9.54 0.64
N PHE A 51 10.78 10.53 0.69
CA PHE A 51 9.48 10.45 1.37
C PHE A 51 8.49 9.53 0.64
N GLU A 52 8.46 9.57 -0.69
CA GLU A 52 7.52 8.78 -1.49
C GLU A 52 7.78 7.27 -1.42
N ALA A 53 9.06 6.86 -1.52
CA ALA A 53 9.45 5.45 -1.38
C ALA A 53 9.22 4.94 0.05
N PHE A 54 9.42 5.79 1.06
CA PHE A 54 9.11 5.45 2.44
C PHE A 54 7.60 5.26 2.65
N MET A 55 6.79 6.20 2.15
CA MET A 55 5.34 6.15 2.25
C MET A 55 4.76 4.92 1.57
N GLN A 56 5.27 4.57 0.38
CA GLN A 56 4.87 3.37 -0.35
C GLN A 56 5.18 2.10 0.47
N LYS A 57 6.38 2.01 1.08
CA LYS A 57 6.74 0.86 1.92
C LYS A 57 5.89 0.76 3.18
N VAL A 58 5.59 1.88 3.84
CA VAL A 58 4.73 1.92 5.02
C VAL A 58 3.32 1.41 4.68
N THR A 59 2.73 1.89 3.58
CA THR A 59 1.41 1.42 3.16
C THR A 59 1.40 -0.06 2.79
N VAL A 60 2.47 -0.58 2.17
CA VAL A 60 2.59 -2.02 1.90
C VAL A 60 2.62 -2.82 3.20
N VAL A 61 3.37 -2.37 4.22
CA VAL A 61 3.42 -3.04 5.53
C VAL A 61 2.06 -3.01 6.22
N LEU A 62 1.38 -1.86 6.21
CA LEU A 62 0.02 -1.74 6.77
C LEU A 62 -0.96 -2.67 6.05
N LEU A 63 -0.92 -2.74 4.71
CA LEU A 63 -1.77 -3.67 3.96
C LEU A 63 -1.52 -5.14 4.33
N ILE A 64 -0.26 -5.54 4.52
CA ILE A 64 0.07 -6.91 4.96
C ILE A 64 -0.54 -7.20 6.34
N ILE A 65 -0.43 -6.26 7.27
CA ILE A 65 -1.00 -6.39 8.62
C ILE A 65 -2.53 -6.47 8.56
N PHE A 66 -3.16 -5.65 7.73
CA PHE A 66 -4.61 -5.64 7.52
C PHE A 66 -5.09 -6.99 6.97
N PHE A 67 -4.45 -7.50 5.92
CA PHE A 67 -4.83 -8.79 5.34
C PHE A 67 -4.60 -9.96 6.31
N ALA A 68 -3.47 -9.98 7.02
CA ALA A 68 -3.21 -11.01 8.03
C ALA A 68 -4.26 -10.99 9.15
N SER A 69 -4.61 -9.79 9.64
CA SER A 69 -5.64 -9.61 10.67
C SER A 69 -7.02 -10.00 10.16
N ALA A 70 -7.38 -9.60 8.94
CA ALA A 70 -8.67 -9.93 8.31
C ALA A 70 -8.84 -11.44 8.12
N LEU A 71 -7.82 -12.13 7.59
CA LEU A 71 -7.83 -13.58 7.43
C LEU A 71 -7.91 -14.29 8.79
N GLY A 72 -7.17 -13.82 9.79
CA GLY A 72 -7.24 -14.34 11.15
C GLY A 72 -8.63 -14.17 11.79
N LEU A 73 -9.28 -13.02 11.57
CA LEU A 73 -10.62 -12.74 12.07
C LEU A 73 -11.67 -13.62 11.39
N VAL A 74 -11.59 -13.82 10.07
CA VAL A 74 -12.49 -14.74 9.35
C VAL A 74 -12.36 -16.16 9.88
N TRP A 75 -11.13 -16.65 10.07
CA TRP A 75 -10.91 -18.00 10.59
C TRP A 75 -11.46 -18.18 12.01
N LEU A 76 -11.22 -17.21 12.89
CA LEU A 76 -11.74 -17.19 14.27
C LEU A 76 -13.25 -16.97 14.34
N SER A 77 -13.84 -16.26 13.37
CA SER A 77 -15.30 -16.06 13.28
C SER A 77 -16.00 -17.32 12.79
N SER A 78 -15.31 -18.11 11.96
CA SER A 78 -15.82 -19.34 11.37
C SER A 78 -15.73 -20.57 12.29
N HIS A 79 -15.04 -20.48 13.43
CA HIS A 79 -14.89 -21.55 14.43
C HIS A 79 -15.38 -21.09 15.79
#